data_AF-A0A928I548-F1
#
_entry.id   AF-A0A928I548-F1
#
_cell.length_a   1.000
_cell.length_b   1.000
_cell.length_c   1.000
_cell.angle_alpha   90.00
_cell.angle_beta   90.00
_cell.angle_gamma   90.00
#
_symmetry.space_group_name_H-M   'P 1'
#
loop_
_entity.id
_entity.type
_entity.pdbx_description
1 polymer ?
#
loop_
_entity_poly.entity_id
_entity_poly.type
_entity_poly.pdbx_seq_one_letter_code
_entity_poly.pdbx_strand_id
1 'polypeptide(L)'
;MKRSILLLLLALSLLLVGCKDRLPAFAVDADGNGYTNEETGVHYVALDFPYEAVGRGEAVGVYDHPKLDYSHVFYAIPDEDPTLFLTDDSMTVWYAGEVAIDAAEWELSAVIVCREDVVSVELFALTVGEEDAAIDEVQALWFSGEEAELPEGSAAVSRTVKLATDAYPGIYYSFYFYWYESGEGYFFAPVSGRCVAVPDNLTEQFLPGEEAEK
;
A
#
# COMPACT_ATOMS: atom_id res chain seq x y z
N MET A 1 29.38 10.28 -54.18
CA MET A 1 29.49 10.79 -52.81
C MET A 1 28.16 10.95 -52.08
N LYS A 2 27.14 11.65 -52.62
CA LYS A 2 25.86 11.88 -51.91
C LYS A 2 25.03 10.62 -51.57
N ARG A 3 25.06 9.59 -52.44
CA ARG A 3 24.34 8.31 -52.19
C ARG A 3 24.96 7.44 -51.09
N SER A 4 26.29 7.47 -50.96
CA SER A 4 27.01 6.66 -49.97
C SER A 4 26.84 7.20 -48.54
N ILE A 5 26.72 8.52 -48.39
CA ILE A 5 26.46 9.18 -47.10
C ILE A 5 25.03 8.91 -46.61
N LEU A 6 24.06 8.91 -47.54
CA LEU A 6 22.66 8.64 -47.21
C LEU A 6 22.43 7.19 -46.75
N LEU A 7 23.13 6.22 -47.35
CA LEU A 7 23.08 4.81 -46.94
C LEU A 7 23.75 4.57 -45.59
N LEU A 8 24.82 5.31 -45.28
CA LEU A 8 25.48 5.23 -43.96
C LEU A 8 24.58 5.81 -42.85
N LEU A 9 23.92 6.94 -43.11
CA LEU A 9 22.95 7.55 -42.18
C LEU A 9 21.74 6.64 -41.96
N LEU A 10 21.23 5.98 -43.01
CA LEU A 10 20.10 5.06 -42.90
C LEU A 10 20.46 3.80 -42.08
N ALA A 11 21.67 3.27 -42.28
CA ALA A 11 22.19 2.14 -41.50
C ALA A 11 22.45 2.51 -40.03
N LEU A 12 22.91 3.73 -39.76
CA LEU A 12 23.11 4.23 -38.39
C LEU A 12 21.76 4.46 -37.68
N SER A 13 20.72 4.92 -38.40
CA SER A 13 19.37 5.06 -37.85
C SER A 13 18.65 3.72 -37.63
N LEU A 14 19.02 2.67 -38.38
CA LEU A 14 18.50 1.30 -38.16
C LEU A 14 19.14 0.62 -36.95
N LEU A 15 20.36 1.00 -36.57
CA LEU A 15 21.02 0.56 -35.32
C LEU A 15 20.47 1.27 -34.06
N LEU A 16 19.70 2.35 -34.24
CA LEU A 16 18.98 3.07 -33.19
C LEU A 16 17.50 2.64 -33.10
N VAL A 17 17.07 1.64 -33.87
CA VAL A 17 15.76 0.99 -33.67
C VAL A 17 15.84 0.22 -32.35
N GLY A 18 15.30 0.87 -31.33
CA GLY A 18 15.43 0.53 -29.92
C GLY A 18 15.43 -0.96 -29.62
N CYS A 19 16.49 -1.38 -28.92
CA CYS A 19 16.28 -2.25 -27.77
C CYS A 19 15.22 -1.56 -26.90
N LYS A 20 13.95 -1.92 -27.10
CA LYS A 20 12.97 -1.73 -26.03
C LYS A 20 13.52 -2.63 -24.93
N ASP A 21 14.10 -2.04 -23.90
CA ASP A 21 14.57 -2.79 -22.74
C ASP A 21 13.37 -3.60 -22.26
N ARG A 22 13.46 -4.92 -22.44
CA ARG A 22 12.45 -5.84 -21.96
C ARG A 22 12.56 -5.76 -20.45
N LEU A 23 11.44 -5.54 -19.77
CA LEU A 23 11.43 -5.56 -18.31
C LEU A 23 12.05 -6.87 -17.81
N PRO A 24 12.85 -6.83 -16.74
CA PRO A 24 13.36 -8.02 -16.06
C PRO A 24 12.25 -9.03 -15.82
N ALA A 25 12.56 -10.31 -16.07
CA ALA A 25 11.62 -11.40 -15.84
C ALA A 25 11.61 -11.79 -14.37
N PHE A 26 10.42 -12.06 -13.84
CA PHE A 26 10.23 -12.65 -12.53
C PHE A 26 9.78 -14.10 -12.68
N ALA A 27 10.26 -14.97 -11.79
CA ALA A 27 9.78 -16.33 -11.62
C ALA A 27 8.94 -16.40 -10.34
N VAL A 28 7.81 -17.12 -10.38
CA VAL A 28 7.00 -17.38 -9.19
C VAL A 28 7.49 -18.63 -8.47
N ASP A 29 7.39 -18.63 -7.14
CA ASP A 29 7.66 -19.80 -6.32
C ASP A 29 6.70 -20.96 -6.63
N ALA A 30 7.12 -22.18 -6.31
CA ALA A 30 6.31 -23.39 -6.55
C ALA A 30 4.98 -23.40 -5.76
N ASP A 31 4.93 -22.70 -4.62
CA ASP A 31 3.74 -22.55 -3.78
C ASP A 31 2.92 -21.30 -4.12
N GLY A 32 3.42 -20.42 -5.00
CA GLY A 32 2.75 -19.20 -5.43
C GLY A 32 2.85 -18.02 -4.46
N ASN A 33 3.65 -18.12 -3.39
CA ASN A 33 3.67 -17.13 -2.31
C ASN A 33 4.74 -16.04 -2.47
N GLY A 34 5.62 -16.16 -3.45
CA GLY A 34 6.69 -15.21 -3.69
C GLY A 34 7.15 -15.18 -5.15
N TYR A 35 7.92 -14.15 -5.48
CA TYR A 35 8.49 -13.95 -6.79
C TYR A 35 9.97 -13.62 -6.71
N THR A 36 10.77 -14.22 -7.59
CA THR A 36 12.21 -13.96 -7.71
C THR A 36 12.49 -13.20 -9.00
N ASN A 37 13.16 -12.06 -8.91
CA ASN A 37 13.72 -11.41 -10.09
C ASN A 37 14.86 -12.28 -10.66
N GLU A 38 14.70 -12.79 -11.88
CA GLU A 38 15.67 -13.73 -12.46
C GLU A 38 17.02 -13.09 -12.81
N GLU A 39 17.06 -11.77 -12.99
CA GLU A 39 18.28 -11.02 -13.31
C GLU A 39 19.13 -10.76 -12.06
N THR A 40 18.50 -10.35 -10.96
CA THR A 40 19.20 -9.97 -9.72
C THR A 40 19.27 -11.11 -8.70
N GLY A 41 18.39 -12.10 -8.81
CA GLY A 41 18.21 -13.17 -7.83
C GLY A 41 17.50 -12.74 -6.54
N VAL A 42 17.00 -11.49 -6.46
CA VAL A 42 16.28 -11.01 -5.28
C VAL A 42 14.89 -11.63 -5.25
N HIS A 43 14.55 -12.22 -4.10
CA HIS A 43 13.26 -12.86 -3.84
C HIS A 43 12.39 -11.95 -2.98
N TYR A 44 11.12 -11.81 -3.37
CA TYR A 44 10.14 -10.97 -2.71
C TYR A 44 8.94 -11.81 -2.27
N VAL A 45 8.46 -11.54 -1.07
CA VAL A 45 7.23 -12.10 -0.50
C VAL A 45 6.24 -10.97 -0.25
N ALA A 46 4.96 -11.23 -0.44
CA ALA A 46 3.94 -10.24 -0.09
C ALA A 46 3.95 -10.00 1.43
N LEU A 47 3.91 -8.73 1.84
CA LEU A 47 3.55 -8.37 3.19
C LEU A 47 2.07 -8.64 3.42
N ASP A 48 1.67 -8.78 4.68
CA ASP A 48 0.27 -8.98 5.05
C ASP A 48 -0.62 -7.85 4.50
N PHE A 49 -1.89 -8.17 4.26
CA PHE A 49 -2.86 -7.29 3.60
C PHE A 49 -2.98 -5.84 4.15
N PRO A 50 -2.77 -5.56 5.46
CA PRO A 50 -2.81 -4.18 5.93
C PRO A 50 -1.73 -3.28 5.32
N TYR A 51 -0.63 -3.83 4.79
CA TYR A 51 0.42 -3.03 4.16
C TYR A 51 0.04 -2.65 2.72
N GLU A 52 0.04 -1.35 2.44
CA GLU A 52 -0.37 -0.78 1.16
C GLU A 52 0.69 0.20 0.66
N ALA A 53 1.09 0.11 -0.60
CA ALA A 53 1.98 1.11 -1.20
C ALA A 53 1.28 2.47 -1.36
N VAL A 54 1.99 3.58 -1.20
CA VAL A 54 1.43 4.93 -1.46
C VAL A 54 1.14 5.18 -2.94
N GLY A 55 1.84 4.47 -3.82
CA GLY A 55 1.83 4.72 -5.25
C GLY A 55 2.62 3.68 -6.03
N ARG A 56 2.46 3.71 -7.36
CA ARG A 56 3.30 2.97 -8.30
C ARG A 56 4.26 3.95 -8.98
N GLY A 57 5.55 3.64 -8.92
CA GLY A 57 6.60 4.31 -9.67
C GLY A 57 6.84 3.65 -11.03
N GLU A 58 8.11 3.56 -11.42
CA GLU A 58 8.52 2.91 -12.66
C GLU A 58 8.33 1.40 -12.59
N ALA A 59 8.01 0.76 -13.71
CA ALA A 59 7.94 -0.70 -13.81
C ALA A 59 9.35 -1.29 -13.67
N VAL A 60 9.52 -2.24 -12.76
CA VAL A 60 10.79 -2.89 -12.41
C VAL A 60 10.89 -4.28 -13.02
N GLY A 61 9.76 -4.96 -13.26
CA GLY A 61 9.78 -6.30 -13.82
C GLY A 61 8.40 -6.85 -14.12
N VAL A 62 8.38 -8.03 -14.74
CA VAL A 62 7.13 -8.71 -15.11
C VAL A 62 7.26 -10.22 -14.92
N TYR A 63 6.21 -10.81 -14.36
CA TYR A 63 5.95 -12.24 -14.43
C TYR A 63 4.88 -12.51 -15.49
N ASP A 64 5.22 -13.28 -16.52
CA ASP A 64 4.26 -13.76 -17.52
C ASP A 64 3.82 -15.18 -17.15
N HIS A 65 2.53 -15.38 -16.86
CA HIS A 65 2.05 -16.70 -16.46
C HIS A 65 2.17 -17.70 -17.63
N PRO A 66 2.81 -18.87 -17.46
CA PRO A 66 3.20 -19.73 -18.59
C PRO A 66 2.03 -20.40 -19.32
N LYS A 67 0.84 -20.41 -18.71
CA LYS A 67 -0.36 -21.11 -19.22
C LYS A 67 -1.59 -20.22 -19.37
N LEU A 68 -1.53 -18.99 -18.89
CA LEU A 68 -2.68 -18.07 -18.86
C LEU A 68 -2.24 -16.79 -19.54
N ASP A 69 -3.15 -16.14 -20.25
CA ASP A 69 -2.90 -14.82 -20.86
C ASP A 69 -3.02 -13.73 -19.79
N TYR A 70 -2.10 -13.79 -18.83
CA TYR A 70 -2.04 -12.94 -17.65
C TYR A 70 -0.58 -12.62 -17.36
N SER A 71 -0.29 -11.34 -17.15
CA SER A 71 0.98 -10.86 -16.66
C SER A 71 0.79 -10.08 -15.36
N HIS A 72 1.78 -10.20 -14.48
CA HIS A 72 1.87 -9.47 -13.23
C HIS A 72 3.07 -8.54 -13.33
N VAL A 73 2.84 -7.22 -13.26
CA VAL A 73 3.90 -6.21 -13.36
C VAL A 73 4.25 -5.71 -11.97
N PHE A 74 5.54 -5.68 -11.68
CA PHE A 74 6.08 -5.11 -10.46
C PHE A 74 6.60 -3.71 -10.73
N TYR A 75 6.34 -2.80 -9.82
CA TYR A 75 6.73 -1.39 -9.88
C TYR A 75 7.53 -1.03 -8.65
N ALA A 76 8.39 -0.01 -8.77
CA ALA A 76 9.00 0.63 -7.62
C ALA A 76 7.92 1.31 -6.78
N ILE A 77 8.08 1.33 -5.46
CA ILE A 77 7.29 2.19 -4.58
C ILE A 77 8.00 3.55 -4.49
N PRO A 78 7.30 4.69 -4.66
CA PRO A 78 7.89 6.00 -4.46
C PRO A 78 8.59 6.12 -3.11
N ASP A 79 9.78 6.72 -3.11
CA ASP A 79 10.62 6.96 -1.92
C ASP A 79 11.13 5.71 -1.18
N GLU A 80 10.98 4.52 -1.77
CA GLU A 80 11.52 3.25 -1.25
C GLU A 80 12.64 2.68 -2.14
N ASP A 81 13.46 1.80 -1.56
CA ASP A 81 14.49 1.05 -2.31
C ASP A 81 13.84 -0.11 -3.08
N PRO A 82 13.86 -0.11 -4.44
CA PRO A 82 13.25 -1.16 -5.24
C PRO A 82 13.96 -2.52 -5.15
N THR A 83 15.14 -2.59 -4.52
CA THR A 83 15.80 -3.86 -4.19
C THR A 83 15.26 -4.50 -2.90
N LEU A 84 14.46 -3.75 -2.14
CA LEU A 84 13.87 -4.18 -0.88
C LEU A 84 12.34 -4.22 -0.94
N PHE A 85 11.72 -3.22 -1.58
CA PHE A 85 10.27 -3.06 -1.68
C PHE A 85 9.80 -2.87 -3.11
N LEU A 86 8.78 -3.61 -3.51
CA LEU A 86 8.07 -3.45 -4.77
C LEU A 86 6.57 -3.40 -4.53
N THR A 87 5.83 -2.90 -5.51
CA THR A 87 4.37 -2.96 -5.51
C THR A 87 3.84 -3.54 -6.81
N ASP A 88 2.60 -4.02 -6.80
CA ASP A 88 1.88 -4.45 -7.99
C ASP A 88 0.72 -3.51 -8.34
N ASP A 89 -0.08 -3.90 -9.34
CA ASP A 89 -1.26 -3.15 -9.79
C ASP A 89 -2.37 -3.04 -8.72
N SER A 90 -2.34 -3.89 -7.69
CA SER A 90 -3.28 -3.90 -6.56
C SER A 90 -2.73 -3.16 -5.34
N MET A 91 -1.57 -2.51 -5.46
CA MET A 91 -0.88 -1.79 -4.38
C MET A 91 -0.35 -2.71 -3.25
N THR A 92 -0.27 -4.02 -3.51
CA THR A 92 0.32 -5.00 -2.58
C THR A 92 1.80 -4.70 -2.41
N VAL A 93 2.28 -4.63 -1.16
CA VAL A 93 3.70 -4.45 -0.89
C VAL A 93 4.41 -5.79 -0.91
N TRP A 94 5.44 -5.90 -1.74
CA TRP A 94 6.33 -7.05 -1.89
C TRP A 94 7.68 -6.72 -1.26
N TYR A 95 8.14 -7.54 -0.31
CA TYR A 95 9.32 -7.28 0.52
C TYR A 95 10.38 -8.38 0.38
N ALA A 96 11.66 -7.97 0.29
CA ALA A 96 12.81 -8.87 0.12
C ALA A 96 13.72 -9.00 1.36
N GLY A 97 13.32 -8.47 2.52
CA GLY A 97 14.13 -8.57 3.73
C GLY A 97 13.82 -9.80 4.59
N GLU A 98 14.74 -10.11 5.50
CA GLU A 98 14.65 -11.31 6.35
C GLU A 98 13.70 -11.14 7.54
N VAL A 99 13.51 -9.90 8.01
CA VAL A 99 12.67 -9.57 9.16
C VAL A 99 11.48 -8.76 8.66
N ALA A 100 10.27 -9.29 8.83
CA ALA A 100 9.06 -8.57 8.48
C ALA A 100 8.99 -7.23 9.23
N ILE A 101 8.58 -6.17 8.53
CA ILE A 101 8.30 -4.90 9.16
C ILE A 101 7.09 -5.06 10.10
N ASP A 102 7.13 -4.42 11.26
CA ASP A 102 6.06 -4.46 12.25
C ASP A 102 5.54 -3.05 12.48
N ALA A 103 4.29 -2.80 12.11
CA ALA A 103 3.68 -1.48 12.24
C ALA A 103 3.38 -1.11 13.70
N ALA A 104 3.34 -2.08 14.62
CA ALA A 104 3.21 -1.80 16.04
C ALA A 104 4.43 -1.05 16.61
N GLU A 105 5.59 -1.24 16.00
CA GLU A 105 6.87 -0.63 16.41
C GLU A 105 7.20 0.66 15.65
N TRP A 106 6.29 1.14 14.79
CA TRP A 106 6.52 2.38 14.04
C TRP A 106 6.42 3.60 14.96
N GLU A 107 7.35 4.54 14.77
CA GLU A 107 7.14 5.93 15.18
C GLU A 107 6.27 6.59 14.11
N LEU A 108 4.97 6.74 14.38
CA LEU A 108 4.02 7.28 13.42
C LEU A 108 4.28 8.78 13.21
N SER A 109 4.29 9.21 11.95
CA SER A 109 4.35 10.64 11.59
C SER A 109 2.97 11.21 11.26
N ALA A 110 2.01 10.37 10.86
CA ALA A 110 0.63 10.77 10.64
C ALA A 110 -0.38 9.60 10.76
N VAL A 111 -1.63 9.96 11.03
CA VAL A 111 -2.82 9.11 10.83
C VAL A 111 -3.71 9.77 9.79
N ILE A 112 -3.85 9.14 8.63
CA ILE A 112 -4.59 9.69 7.50
C ILE A 112 -5.96 9.03 7.45
N VAL A 113 -7.02 9.85 7.40
CA VAL A 113 -8.39 9.38 7.34
C VAL A 113 -8.94 9.62 5.95
N CYS A 114 -9.33 8.53 5.30
CA CYS A 114 -9.80 8.54 3.92
C CYS A 114 -11.26 8.08 3.83
N ARG A 115 -11.93 8.55 2.79
CA ARG A 115 -13.15 7.92 2.29
C ARG A 115 -12.79 7.00 1.14
N GLU A 116 -13.26 5.76 1.19
CA GLU A 116 -13.20 4.87 0.04
C GLU A 116 -14.34 5.16 -0.95
N ASP A 117 -13.96 5.34 -2.21
CA ASP A 117 -14.81 5.30 -3.40
C ASP A 117 -14.13 4.34 -4.40
N VAL A 118 -14.13 4.61 -5.70
CA VAL A 118 -13.26 3.90 -6.68
C VAL A 118 -11.77 4.05 -6.33
N VAL A 119 -11.40 5.10 -5.59
CA VAL A 119 -10.06 5.36 -5.06
C VAL A 119 -10.16 5.83 -3.61
N SER A 120 -9.10 5.65 -2.83
CA SER A 120 -8.99 6.22 -1.48
C SER A 120 -8.76 7.74 -1.58
N VAL A 121 -9.68 8.54 -1.05
CA VAL A 121 -9.58 10.00 -1.03
C VAL A 121 -9.35 10.46 0.40
N GLU A 122 -8.21 11.10 0.65
CA GLU A 122 -7.90 11.73 1.93
C GLU A 122 -8.96 12.79 2.28
N LEU A 123 -9.51 12.70 3.49
CA LEU A 123 -10.38 13.72 4.06
C LEU A 123 -9.57 14.69 4.91
N PHE A 124 -8.71 14.16 5.77
CA PHE A 124 -7.78 14.89 6.62
C PHE A 124 -6.68 13.95 7.13
N ALA A 125 -5.64 14.51 7.73
CA ALA A 125 -4.61 13.78 8.45
C ALA A 125 -4.40 14.41 9.83
N LEU A 126 -4.21 13.57 10.84
CA LEU A 126 -3.64 13.93 12.13
C LEU A 126 -2.11 13.86 11.99
N THR A 127 -1.39 14.89 12.45
CA THR A 127 0.06 15.01 12.25
C THR A 127 0.80 15.21 13.56
N VAL A 128 2.00 14.62 13.65
CA VAL A 128 2.86 14.79 14.82
C VAL A 128 3.18 16.28 15.04
N GLY A 129 3.11 16.71 16.29
CA GLY A 129 3.28 18.07 16.78
C GLY A 129 1.97 18.72 17.19
N GLU A 130 0.91 18.58 16.38
CA GLU A 130 -0.40 19.17 16.66
C GLU A 130 -1.34 18.16 17.33
N GLU A 131 -1.28 16.88 16.93
CA GLU A 131 -2.20 15.83 17.37
C GLU A 131 -1.53 14.59 18.01
N ASP A 132 -0.33 14.73 18.59
CA ASP A 132 0.46 13.63 19.18
C ASP A 132 -0.36 12.66 20.03
N ALA A 133 -1.18 13.20 20.95
CA ALA A 133 -1.97 12.37 21.86
C ALA A 133 -3.02 11.51 21.13
N ALA A 134 -3.60 12.01 20.04
CA ALA A 134 -4.59 11.26 19.26
C ALA A 134 -3.92 10.17 18.40
N ILE A 135 -2.74 10.46 17.83
CA ILE A 135 -1.92 9.48 17.10
C ILE A 135 -1.53 8.33 18.03
N ASP A 136 -0.99 8.65 19.21
CA ASP A 136 -0.61 7.66 20.23
C ASP A 136 -1.83 6.81 20.67
N GLU A 137 -2.99 7.45 20.86
CA GLU A 137 -4.23 6.75 21.24
C GLU A 137 -4.71 5.79 20.14
N VAL A 138 -4.68 6.22 18.87
CA VAL A 138 -5.02 5.37 17.72
C VAL A 138 -4.08 4.16 17.65
N GLN A 139 -2.76 4.38 17.76
CA GLN A 139 -1.76 3.32 17.70
C GLN A 139 -1.93 2.33 18.85
N ALA A 140 -2.04 2.82 20.09
CA ALA A 140 -2.22 1.99 21.27
C ALA A 140 -3.51 1.18 21.20
N LEU A 141 -4.62 1.81 20.81
CA LEU A 141 -5.91 1.14 20.68
C LEU A 141 -5.86 0.07 19.59
N TRP A 142 -5.31 0.39 18.42
CA TRP A 142 -5.28 -0.56 17.32
C TRP A 142 -4.40 -1.77 17.61
N PHE A 143 -3.18 -1.59 18.12
CA PHE A 143 -2.24 -2.71 18.30
C PHE A 143 -2.38 -3.43 19.64
N SER A 144 -2.87 -2.76 20.69
CA SER A 144 -2.94 -3.33 22.04
C SER A 144 -4.34 -3.30 22.68
N GLY A 145 -5.33 -2.70 22.01
CA GLY A 145 -6.71 -2.65 22.48
C GLY A 145 -7.35 -4.04 22.60
N GLU A 146 -8.30 -4.13 23.53
CA GLU A 146 -9.11 -5.34 23.74
C GLU A 146 -9.93 -5.66 22.49
N GLU A 147 -9.91 -6.93 22.08
CA GLU A 147 -10.70 -7.38 20.95
C GLU A 147 -12.20 -7.27 21.25
N ALA A 148 -12.94 -6.72 20.29
CA ALA A 148 -14.39 -6.61 20.33
C ALA A 148 -15.01 -7.47 19.23
N GLU A 149 -16.31 -7.77 19.36
CA GLU A 149 -17.09 -8.30 18.24
C GLU A 149 -17.55 -7.15 17.35
N LEU A 150 -17.44 -7.32 16.03
CA LEU A 150 -17.98 -6.34 15.10
C LEU A 150 -19.52 -6.43 15.10
N PRO A 151 -20.25 -5.31 15.29
CA PRO A 151 -21.71 -5.35 15.31
C PRO A 151 -22.32 -5.87 14.00
N GLU A 152 -23.42 -6.61 14.11
CA GLU A 152 -24.21 -7.04 12.95
C GLU A 152 -24.84 -5.83 12.23
N GLY A 153 -24.86 -5.89 10.89
CA GLY A 153 -25.45 -4.85 10.04
C GLY A 153 -24.40 -4.02 9.30
N SER A 154 -24.87 -3.02 8.56
CA SER A 154 -23.99 -2.10 7.82
C SER A 154 -23.63 -0.91 8.69
N ALA A 155 -22.35 -0.53 8.68
CA ALA A 155 -21.92 0.74 9.26
C ALA A 155 -22.62 1.91 8.56
N ALA A 156 -23.03 2.92 9.33
CA ALA A 156 -23.55 4.18 8.79
C ALA A 156 -22.45 5.00 8.13
N VAL A 157 -21.25 4.94 8.70
CA VAL A 157 -20.04 5.58 8.18
C VAL A 157 -18.90 4.56 8.13
N SER A 158 -18.18 4.53 7.01
CA SER A 158 -16.94 3.77 6.84
C SER A 158 -15.83 4.71 6.36
N ARG A 159 -14.65 4.58 6.95
CA ARG A 159 -13.42 5.28 6.59
C ARG A 159 -12.27 4.30 6.53
N THR A 160 -11.33 4.54 5.63
CA THR A 160 -10.02 3.87 5.67
C THR A 160 -9.10 4.73 6.51
N VAL A 161 -8.45 4.11 7.49
CA VAL A 161 -7.45 4.73 8.35
C VAL A 161 -6.09 4.20 7.92
N LYS A 162 -5.17 5.11 7.61
CA LYS A 162 -3.81 4.77 7.18
C LYS A 162 -2.81 5.33 8.18
N LEU A 163 -1.97 4.46 8.73
CA LEU A 163 -0.84 4.85 9.57
C LEU A 163 0.37 5.07 8.66
N ALA A 164 1.05 6.21 8.85
CA ALA A 164 2.25 6.58 8.11
C ALA A 164 3.44 6.76 9.05
N THR A 165 4.63 6.43 8.57
CA THR A 165 5.90 6.64 9.31
C THR A 165 6.99 7.12 8.36
N ASP A 166 7.91 7.93 8.86
CA ASP A 166 9.05 8.43 8.08
C ASP A 166 10.11 7.35 7.82
N ALA A 167 10.05 6.22 8.54
CA ALA A 167 10.94 5.08 8.31
C ALA A 167 10.62 4.32 7.01
N TYR A 168 9.36 4.37 6.57
CA TYR A 168 8.83 3.72 5.37
C TYR A 168 7.87 4.67 4.64
N PRO A 169 8.39 5.80 4.09
CA PRO A 169 7.55 6.87 3.55
C PRO A 169 6.68 6.45 2.36
N GLY A 170 7.02 5.33 1.70
CA GLY A 170 6.26 4.77 0.59
C GLY A 170 5.19 3.75 0.99
N ILE A 171 5.03 3.43 2.26
CA ILE A 171 4.18 2.34 2.74
C ILE A 171 3.24 2.82 3.85
N TYR A 172 1.96 2.49 3.70
CA TYR A 172 0.95 2.65 4.74
C TYR A 172 0.64 1.33 5.43
N TYR A 173 0.21 1.42 6.69
CA TYR A 173 -0.55 0.36 7.35
C TYR A 173 -2.02 0.77 7.43
N SER A 174 -2.89 0.04 6.77
CA SER A 174 -4.30 0.39 6.53
C SER A 174 -5.26 -0.53 7.30
N PHE A 175 -6.28 0.07 7.92
CA PHE A 175 -7.44 -0.61 8.47
C PHE A 175 -8.68 0.29 8.32
N TYR A 176 -9.84 -0.15 8.79
CA TYR A 176 -11.08 0.61 8.65
C TYR A 176 -11.55 1.17 9.98
N PHE A 177 -12.19 2.33 9.93
CA PHE A 177 -13.05 2.83 10.99
C PHE A 177 -14.51 2.72 10.56
N TYR A 178 -15.33 2.04 11.35
CA TYR A 178 -16.77 1.91 11.17
C TYR A 178 -17.51 2.60 12.30
N TRP A 179 -18.54 3.36 11.96
CA TRP A 179 -19.45 3.96 12.91
C TRP A 179 -20.89 3.57 12.59
N TYR A 180 -21.64 3.21 13.62
CA TYR A 180 -23.00 2.69 13.52
C TYR A 180 -24.02 3.71 14.04
N GLU A 181 -25.28 3.61 13.58
CA GLU A 181 -26.37 4.50 14.03
C GLU A 181 -26.65 4.41 15.55
N SER A 182 -26.16 3.36 16.22
CA SER A 182 -26.17 3.24 17.69
C SER A 182 -25.29 4.29 18.37
N GLY A 183 -24.38 4.94 17.64
CA GLY A 183 -23.38 5.87 18.14
C GLY A 183 -21.99 5.25 18.34
N GLU A 184 -21.85 3.93 18.19
CA GLU A 184 -20.62 3.20 18.51
C GLU A 184 -19.65 3.19 17.32
N GLY A 185 -18.37 3.43 17.60
CA GLY A 185 -17.26 3.36 16.66
C GLY A 185 -16.39 2.11 16.85
N TYR A 186 -15.82 1.58 15.76
CA TYR A 186 -14.95 0.41 15.77
C TYR A 186 -13.82 0.57 14.75
N PHE A 187 -12.61 0.15 15.11
CA PHE A 187 -11.56 -0.13 14.12
C PHE A 187 -11.62 -1.60 13.72
N PHE A 188 -11.43 -1.88 12.43
CA PHE A 188 -11.61 -3.20 11.86
C PHE A 188 -10.63 -3.51 10.73
N ALA A 189 -10.05 -4.72 10.74
CA ALA A 189 -9.25 -5.25 9.63
C ALA A 189 -9.94 -6.49 9.03
N PRO A 190 -10.51 -6.42 7.81
CA PRO A 190 -11.29 -7.48 7.20
C PRO A 190 -10.56 -8.81 7.05
N VAL A 191 -9.25 -8.79 6.79
CA VAL A 191 -8.47 -9.99 6.51
C VAL A 191 -8.12 -10.76 7.79
N SER A 192 -7.70 -10.07 8.84
CA SER A 192 -7.40 -10.71 10.13
C SER A 192 -8.64 -10.92 11.00
N GLY A 193 -9.72 -10.19 10.72
CA GLY A 193 -10.92 -10.14 11.56
C GLY A 193 -10.73 -9.32 12.85
N ARG A 194 -9.56 -8.69 13.05
CA ARG A 194 -9.30 -7.87 14.23
C ARG A 194 -10.30 -6.71 14.28
N CYS A 195 -10.95 -6.57 15.42
CA CYS A 195 -11.91 -5.51 15.72
C CYS A 195 -11.63 -4.97 17.11
N VAL A 196 -11.64 -3.64 17.28
CA VAL A 196 -11.51 -2.97 18.58
C VAL A 196 -12.53 -1.84 18.66
N ALA A 197 -13.17 -1.69 19.82
CA ALA A 197 -14.12 -0.61 20.05
C ALA A 197 -13.36 0.73 20.18
N VAL A 198 -13.85 1.76 19.50
CA VAL A 198 -13.28 3.11 19.53
C VAL A 198 -14.03 3.94 20.57
N PRO A 199 -13.34 4.55 21.54
CA PRO A 199 -14.00 5.36 22.56
C PRO A 199 -14.59 6.63 21.94
N ASP A 200 -15.65 7.16 22.56
CA ASP A 200 -16.42 8.30 22.01
C ASP A 200 -15.54 9.53 21.71
N ASN A 201 -14.58 9.86 22.57
CA ASN A 201 -13.65 10.99 22.39
C ASN A 201 -12.79 10.87 21.14
N LEU A 202 -12.49 9.64 20.71
CA LEU A 202 -11.73 9.38 19.50
C LEU A 202 -12.67 9.27 18.30
N THR A 203 -13.85 8.69 18.47
CA THR A 203 -14.87 8.49 17.42
C THR A 203 -15.25 9.81 16.76
N GLU A 204 -15.46 10.88 17.52
CA GLU A 204 -15.80 12.21 17.01
C GLU A 204 -14.74 12.73 16.01
N GLN A 205 -13.48 12.34 16.15
CA GLN A 205 -12.40 12.78 15.27
C GLN A 205 -12.50 12.16 13.87
N PHE A 206 -13.12 10.99 13.73
CA PHE A 206 -13.25 10.27 12.46
C PHE A 206 -14.59 10.52 11.75
N LEU A 207 -15.51 11.24 12.41
CA LEU A 207 -16.78 11.67 11.85
C LEU A 207 -16.64 13.03 11.13
N PRO A 208 -17.32 13.25 9.99
CA PRO A 208 -17.27 14.55 9.33
C PRO A 208 -18.00 15.61 10.18
N GLY A 209 -17.44 16.82 10.26
CA GLY A 209 -17.92 17.93 11.09
C GLY A 209 -19.33 18.48 10.80
N GLU A 210 -20.11 17.87 9.90
CA GLU A 210 -21.54 18.17 9.69
C GLU A 210 -22.48 17.03 10.11
N GLU A 211 -21.97 15.88 10.54
CA GLU A 211 -22.77 14.71 10.97
C GLU A 211 -22.83 14.53 12.50
N ALA A 212 -22.04 15.27 13.28
CA ALA A 212 -22.09 15.28 14.74
C ALA A 212 -23.27 16.08 15.33
N GLU A 213 -24.10 16.72 14.49
CA GLU A 213 -25.31 17.47 14.89
C GLU A 213 -26.59 16.90 14.26
N LYS A 214 -26.93 15.64 14.55
CA LYS A 214 -28.31 15.13 14.40
C LYS A 214 -28.77 14.31 15.60
#